data_AF-A0A844G752-F1
#
_entry.id   AF-A0A844G752-F1
#
_cell.length_a   1.000
_cell.length_b   1.000
_cell.length_c   1.000
_cell.angle_alpha   90.00
_cell.angle_beta   90.00
_cell.angle_gamma   90.00
#
_symmetry.space_group_name_H-M   'P 1'
#
loop_
_entity.id
_entity.type
_entity.pdbx_description
1 polymer ?
#
loop_
_entity_poly.entity_id
_entity_poly.type
_entity_poly.pdbx_seq_one_letter_code
_entity_poly.pdbx_strand_id
1 'polypeptide(L)'
;MNPPVEFGVVFSSEDGFARMPEPYPKGLAFLAVPGGAFDSAELRMKLHRIASGKVAIVPRELVAYEIAALLPEQNTALRIEFARFFRARCKRALELRCSEVGLRFDWERMFREPAYRDALVLLLHGSFGILDEYRLKLRLGVRLPGNADSYVRLLRDLLYPGISLSLECTPGAPDREALHRLRFYSDFFALHPEPETGSGWSADDIRTLVEAAGGLAARPRRIGIVTDDIQSAAALAAGYNRPAAAETAQIEGESSC
;
A
#
# COMPACT_ATOMS: atom_id res chain seq x y z
N MET A 1 -18.63 6.05 15.18
CA MET A 1 -18.00 6.93 14.18
C MET A 1 -17.12 6.07 13.30
N ASN A 2 -17.27 6.15 11.97
CA ASN A 2 -16.31 5.50 11.07
C ASN A 2 -14.95 6.20 11.23
N PRO A 3 -13.83 5.45 11.28
CA PRO A 3 -12.52 6.07 11.37
C PRO A 3 -12.29 6.98 10.15
N PRO A 4 -11.58 8.11 10.32
CA PRO A 4 -11.27 9.00 9.21
C PRO A 4 -10.53 8.25 8.10
N VAL A 5 -10.81 8.63 6.85
CA VAL A 5 -10.17 8.07 5.67
C VAL A 5 -9.11 9.04 5.17
N GLU A 6 -7.89 8.55 4.99
CA GLU A 6 -6.77 9.29 4.43
C GLU A 6 -6.53 8.81 2.99
N PHE A 7 -6.46 9.74 2.05
CA PHE A 7 -6.17 9.42 0.66
C PHE A 7 -4.70 9.64 0.35
N GLY A 8 -4.17 8.83 -0.56
CA GLY A 8 -2.84 8.99 -1.11
C GLY A 8 -2.74 8.39 -2.50
N VAL A 9 -1.55 8.49 -3.08
CA VAL A 9 -1.23 7.88 -4.38
C VAL A 9 -0.24 6.76 -4.19
N VAL A 10 -0.44 5.69 -4.94
CA VAL A 10 0.47 4.56 -5.06
C VAL A 10 1.01 4.59 -6.48
N PHE A 11 2.27 4.98 -6.66
CA PHE A 11 2.88 4.99 -7.98
C PHE A 11 3.14 3.57 -8.46
N SER A 12 2.85 3.33 -9.74
CA SER A 12 3.06 2.03 -10.39
C SER A 12 4.51 1.85 -10.82
N SER A 13 5.23 2.95 -11.03
CA SER A 13 6.60 2.93 -11.54
C SER A 13 7.46 4.09 -11.03
N GLU A 14 8.78 3.92 -11.09
CA GLU A 14 9.73 5.00 -10.76
C GLU A 14 9.60 6.15 -11.75
N ASP A 15 9.39 5.86 -13.02
CA ASP A 15 9.17 6.86 -14.07
C ASP A 15 7.89 7.66 -13.85
N GLY A 16 6.82 7.00 -13.40
CA GLY A 16 5.58 7.65 -12.98
C GLY A 16 5.82 8.65 -11.85
N PHE A 17 6.55 8.23 -10.81
CA PHE A 17 6.94 9.12 -9.72
C PHE A 17 7.87 10.26 -10.19
N ALA A 18 8.83 9.96 -11.08
CA ALA A 18 9.74 10.95 -11.65
C ALA A 18 8.98 12.08 -12.37
N ARG A 19 7.97 11.72 -13.17
CA ARG A 19 7.10 12.65 -13.91
C ARG A 19 6.08 13.38 -13.04
N MET A 20 5.89 12.99 -11.77
CA MET A 20 4.90 13.62 -10.89
C MET A 20 5.13 15.16 -10.84
N PRO A 21 4.09 15.97 -11.11
CA PRO A 21 4.21 17.42 -11.09
C PRO A 21 4.49 17.97 -9.68
N GLU A 22 5.18 19.10 -9.62
CA GLU A 22 5.35 19.91 -8.41
C GLU A 22 4.65 21.28 -8.60
N PRO A 23 3.95 21.83 -7.59
CA PRO A 23 3.82 21.34 -6.22
C PRO A 23 2.87 20.14 -6.11
N TYR A 24 3.08 19.35 -5.06
CA TYR A 24 2.24 18.19 -4.74
C TYR A 24 0.77 18.61 -4.49
N PRO A 25 -0.23 17.92 -5.09
CA PRO A 25 -1.64 18.25 -4.91
C PRO A 25 -2.06 18.23 -3.44
N LYS A 26 -2.86 19.23 -3.05
CA LYS A 26 -3.46 19.30 -1.72
C LYS A 26 -4.49 18.17 -1.54
N GLY A 27 -4.70 17.75 -0.30
CA GLY A 27 -5.73 16.77 0.05
C GLY A 27 -5.28 15.31 0.02
N LEU A 28 -4.04 15.04 -0.43
CA LEU A 28 -3.42 13.72 -0.31
C LEU A 28 -2.47 13.72 0.91
N ALA A 29 -2.65 12.74 1.79
CA ALA A 29 -1.91 12.61 3.05
C ALA A 29 -0.59 11.84 2.89
N PHE A 30 -0.49 10.98 1.88
CA PHE A 30 0.68 10.14 1.68
C PHE A 30 0.98 9.82 0.22
N LEU A 31 2.24 9.42 -0.01
CA LEU A 31 2.73 8.86 -1.25
C LEU A 31 3.36 7.49 -1.02
N ALA A 32 2.79 6.50 -1.68
CA ALA A 32 3.36 5.19 -1.81
C ALA A 32 4.23 5.11 -3.07
N VAL A 33 5.54 4.86 -2.91
CA VAL A 33 6.51 4.87 -4.01
C VAL A 33 7.20 3.51 -4.18
N PRO A 34 7.64 3.14 -5.39
CA PRO A 34 8.50 1.99 -5.61
C PRO A 34 9.83 2.13 -4.86
N GLY A 35 10.35 1.04 -4.31
CA GLY A 35 11.58 1.06 -3.52
C GLY A 35 12.83 1.44 -4.31
N GLY A 36 12.84 1.22 -5.63
CA GLY A 36 13.96 1.65 -6.49
C GLY A 36 14.12 3.17 -6.58
N ALA A 37 13.07 3.94 -6.28
CA ALA A 37 13.18 5.40 -6.13
C ALA A 37 14.20 5.81 -5.06
N PHE A 38 14.56 4.92 -4.14
CA PHE A 38 15.58 5.18 -3.13
C PHE A 38 17.01 5.02 -3.66
N ASP A 39 17.20 4.37 -4.81
CA ASP A 39 18.52 4.18 -5.42
C ASP A 39 18.96 5.40 -6.23
N SER A 40 18.01 6.09 -6.87
CA SER A 40 18.29 7.35 -7.58
C SER A 40 18.51 8.51 -6.61
N ALA A 41 19.64 9.21 -6.75
CA ALA A 41 19.91 10.42 -5.97
C ALA A 41 18.90 11.53 -6.27
N GLU A 42 18.49 11.67 -7.53
CA GLU A 42 17.52 12.66 -7.98
C GLU A 42 16.14 12.39 -7.35
N LEU A 43 15.65 11.15 -7.43
CA LEU A 43 14.36 10.78 -6.86
C LEU A 43 14.36 10.90 -5.34
N ARG A 44 15.48 10.59 -4.67
CA ARG A 44 15.63 10.83 -3.23
C ARG A 44 15.55 12.31 -2.87
N MET A 45 16.19 13.20 -3.62
CA MET A 45 16.08 14.64 -3.39
C MET A 45 14.62 15.10 -3.52
N LYS A 46 13.92 14.61 -4.55
CA LYS A 46 12.48 14.86 -4.73
C LYS A 46 11.66 14.39 -3.52
N LEU A 47 11.89 13.17 -3.05
CA LEU A 47 11.24 12.62 -1.86
C LEU A 47 11.53 13.44 -0.59
N HIS A 48 12.76 13.91 -0.38
CA HIS A 48 13.09 14.77 0.76
C HIS A 48 12.32 16.09 0.73
N ARG A 49 12.18 16.71 -0.44
CA ARG A 49 11.36 17.93 -0.58
C ARG A 49 9.91 17.67 -0.21
N ILE A 50 9.33 16.57 -0.69
CA ILE A 50 7.94 16.20 -0.40
C ILE A 50 7.75 15.88 1.09
N ALA A 51 8.62 15.06 1.68
CA ALA A 51 8.56 14.68 3.09
C ALA A 51 8.68 15.91 4.01
N SER A 52 9.46 16.92 3.62
CA SER A 52 9.54 18.20 4.35
C SER A 52 8.21 18.99 4.32
N GLY A 53 7.38 18.75 3.32
CA GLY A 53 6.06 19.36 3.11
C GLY A 53 4.90 18.71 3.88
N LYS A 54 5.18 17.79 4.82
CA LYS A 54 4.21 17.06 5.67
C LYS A 54 3.40 15.95 4.97
N VAL A 55 3.83 15.49 3.80
CA VAL A 55 3.25 14.30 3.13
C VAL A 55 4.03 13.07 3.58
N ALA A 56 3.33 12.03 4.06
CA ALA A 56 4.00 10.80 4.48
C ALA A 56 4.50 10.02 3.26
N ILE A 57 5.74 9.53 3.31
CA ILE A 57 6.29 8.63 2.29
C ILE A 57 6.18 7.19 2.78
N VAL A 58 5.69 6.30 1.91
CA VAL A 58 5.52 4.87 2.17
C VAL A 58 6.17 4.08 1.03
N PRO A 59 7.37 3.49 1.19
CA PRO A 59 7.91 2.63 0.16
C PRO A 59 7.07 1.34 0.11
N ARG A 60 6.19 1.20 -0.89
CA ARG A 60 5.23 0.09 -0.99
C ARG A 60 5.93 -1.23 -1.28
N GLU A 61 6.93 -1.20 -2.14
CA GLU A 61 7.74 -2.35 -2.51
C GLU A 61 9.18 -1.97 -2.26
N LEU A 62 9.63 -2.10 -1.01
CA LEU A 62 11.00 -1.76 -0.63
C LEU A 62 12.00 -2.60 -1.43
N VAL A 63 11.63 -3.80 -1.85
CA VAL A 63 12.35 -4.62 -2.82
C VAL A 63 11.37 -4.99 -3.93
N ALA A 64 11.83 -4.93 -5.18
CA ALA A 64 11.01 -5.25 -6.34
C ALA A 64 10.42 -6.66 -6.22
N TYR A 65 9.17 -6.83 -6.65
CA TYR A 65 8.44 -8.09 -6.53
C TYR A 65 9.21 -9.27 -7.13
N GLU A 66 9.82 -9.09 -8.31
CA GLU A 66 10.55 -10.12 -9.04
C GLU A 66 11.73 -10.66 -8.22
N ILE A 67 12.39 -9.78 -7.45
CA ILE A 67 13.48 -10.16 -6.57
C ILE A 67 12.92 -10.84 -5.32
N ALA A 68 11.95 -10.21 -4.67
CA ALA A 68 11.37 -10.71 -3.42
C ALA A 68 10.69 -12.08 -3.59
N ALA A 69 10.06 -12.33 -4.74
CA ALA A 69 9.38 -13.57 -5.06
C ALA A 69 10.35 -14.74 -5.24
N LEU A 70 11.55 -14.52 -5.81
CA LEU A 70 12.53 -15.58 -6.07
C LEU A 70 13.50 -15.82 -4.91
N LEU A 71 13.67 -14.83 -4.04
CA LEU A 71 14.68 -14.84 -2.99
C LEU A 71 14.60 -15.99 -1.98
N PRO A 72 13.40 -16.46 -1.54
CA PRO A 72 13.31 -17.55 -0.58
C PRO A 72 14.09 -18.79 -1.00
N GLU A 73 14.20 -19.09 -2.29
CA GLU A 73 14.85 -20.31 -2.78
C GLU A 73 16.31 -20.13 -3.15
N GLN A 74 16.82 -18.91 -3.06
CA GLN A 74 18.20 -18.61 -3.41
C GLN A 74 19.16 -19.14 -2.35
N ASN A 75 20.41 -19.36 -2.78
CA ASN A 75 21.48 -19.79 -1.91
C ASN A 75 21.77 -18.76 -0.80
N THR A 76 22.48 -19.22 0.24
CA THR A 76 22.80 -18.40 1.43
C THR A 76 23.53 -17.09 1.08
N ALA A 77 24.41 -17.09 0.07
CA ALA A 77 25.14 -15.88 -0.31
C ALA A 77 24.20 -14.78 -0.83
N LEU A 78 23.23 -15.14 -1.67
CA LEU A 78 22.22 -14.19 -2.16
C LEU A 78 21.28 -13.72 -1.05
N ARG A 79 20.96 -14.57 -0.07
CA ARG A 79 20.19 -14.15 1.11
C ARG A 79 20.95 -13.15 1.99
N ILE A 80 22.27 -13.31 2.13
CA ILE A 80 23.14 -12.36 2.84
C ILE A 80 23.18 -11.02 2.10
N GLU A 81 23.35 -11.03 0.77
CA GLU A 81 23.34 -9.82 -0.04
C GLU A 81 21.98 -9.11 0.02
N PHE A 82 20.88 -9.86 0.02
CA PHE A 82 19.56 -9.28 0.29
C PHE A 82 19.51 -8.60 1.65
N ALA A 83 19.98 -9.23 2.73
CA ALA A 83 19.94 -8.61 4.05
C ALA A 83 20.71 -7.28 4.09
N ARG A 84 21.87 -7.21 3.41
CA ARG A 84 22.65 -5.96 3.25
C ARG A 84 21.88 -4.91 2.45
N PHE A 85 21.27 -5.32 1.34
CA PHE A 85 20.49 -4.45 0.48
C PHE A 85 19.22 -3.92 1.16
N PHE A 86 18.46 -4.80 1.81
CA PHE A 86 17.27 -4.50 2.58
C PHE A 86 17.61 -3.52 3.72
N ARG A 87 18.68 -3.78 4.48
CA ARG A 87 19.20 -2.85 5.50
C ARG A 87 19.49 -1.47 4.94
N ALA A 88 20.17 -1.37 3.79
CA ALA A 88 20.47 -0.09 3.17
C ALA A 88 19.19 0.68 2.77
N ARG A 89 18.18 -0.01 2.22
CA ARG A 89 16.90 0.61 1.87
C ARG A 89 16.06 0.99 3.10
N CYS A 90 16.10 0.20 4.18
CA CYS A 90 15.50 0.57 5.48
C CYS A 90 16.14 1.82 6.08
N LYS A 91 17.47 1.95 6.02
CA LYS A 91 18.15 3.17 6.45
C LYS A 91 17.68 4.39 5.66
N ARG A 92 17.55 4.27 4.33
CA ARG A 92 17.04 5.36 3.47
C ARG A 92 15.58 5.69 3.76
N ALA A 93 14.74 4.69 4.05
CA ALA A 93 13.37 4.92 4.52
C ALA A 93 13.37 5.78 5.80
N LEU A 94 14.24 5.47 6.76
CA LEU A 94 14.36 6.24 8.00
C LEU A 94 14.85 7.68 7.75
N GLU A 95 15.80 7.88 6.84
CA GLU A 95 16.27 9.22 6.43
C GLU A 95 15.12 10.08 5.86
N LEU A 96 14.13 9.45 5.22
CA LEU A 96 12.90 10.06 4.72
C LEU A 96 11.77 10.12 5.76
N ARG A 97 12.05 9.74 7.02
CA ARG A 97 11.10 9.69 8.15
C ARG A 97 9.92 8.74 7.91
N CYS A 98 10.09 7.73 7.06
CA CYS A 98 9.11 6.67 6.91
C CYS A 98 9.01 5.90 8.24
N SER A 99 7.80 5.53 8.65
CA SER A 99 7.56 4.66 9.81
C SER A 99 7.30 3.20 9.43
N GLU A 100 7.18 2.94 8.13
CA GLU A 100 6.84 1.63 7.59
C GLU A 100 7.45 1.44 6.20
N VAL A 101 7.62 0.19 5.83
CA VAL A 101 8.07 -0.26 4.51
C VAL A 101 7.23 -1.44 4.07
N GLY A 102 7.01 -1.59 2.77
CA GLY A 102 6.22 -2.69 2.22
C GLY A 102 7.04 -3.72 1.46
N LEU A 103 6.53 -4.94 1.41
CA LEU A 103 7.03 -6.04 0.59
C LEU A 103 5.84 -6.79 -0.02
N ARG A 104 6.08 -7.40 -1.18
CA ARG A 104 5.14 -8.29 -1.84
C ARG A 104 5.83 -9.59 -2.22
N PHE A 105 5.12 -10.69 -2.06
CA PHE A 105 5.59 -12.04 -2.34
C PHE A 105 4.55 -12.78 -3.18
N ASP A 106 4.96 -13.90 -3.76
CA ASP A 106 4.06 -14.77 -4.50
C ASP A 106 3.20 -15.59 -3.51
N TRP A 107 1.99 -15.07 -3.25
CA TRP A 107 1.05 -15.71 -2.33
C TRP A 107 0.51 -17.03 -2.85
N GLU A 108 0.24 -17.11 -4.15
CA GLU A 108 -0.27 -18.35 -4.74
C GLU A 108 0.73 -19.47 -4.54
N ARG A 109 2.00 -19.17 -4.79
CA ARG A 109 3.09 -20.10 -4.59
C ARG A 109 3.30 -20.45 -3.13
N MET A 110 3.27 -19.47 -2.23
CA MET A 110 3.33 -19.72 -0.79
C MET A 110 2.24 -20.66 -0.28
N PHE A 111 1.05 -20.64 -0.87
CA PHE A 111 -0.03 -21.56 -0.50
C PHE A 111 0.12 -22.94 -1.13
N ARG A 112 0.66 -23.04 -2.34
CA ARG A 112 0.82 -24.32 -3.06
C ARG A 112 2.07 -25.09 -2.67
N GLU A 113 3.15 -24.39 -2.28
CA GLU A 113 4.48 -24.97 -2.09
C GLU A 113 4.97 -24.79 -0.64
N PRO A 114 4.88 -25.83 0.22
CA PRO A 114 5.33 -25.74 1.61
C PRO A 114 6.80 -25.34 1.77
N ALA A 115 7.69 -25.85 0.90
CA ALA A 115 9.11 -25.52 0.94
C ALA A 115 9.37 -24.02 0.68
N TYR A 116 8.63 -23.41 -0.24
CA TYR A 116 8.69 -21.97 -0.50
C TYR A 116 8.22 -21.18 0.72
N ARG A 117 7.11 -21.59 1.34
CA ARG A 117 6.58 -20.95 2.55
C ARG A 117 7.59 -20.98 3.69
N ASP A 118 8.19 -22.13 3.97
CA ASP A 118 9.15 -22.28 5.06
C ASP A 118 10.38 -21.39 4.84
N ALA A 119 10.86 -21.34 3.59
CA ALA A 119 11.96 -20.47 3.21
C ALA A 119 11.61 -18.97 3.29
N LEU A 120 10.39 -18.59 2.93
CA LEU A 120 9.88 -17.23 3.04
C LEU A 120 9.77 -16.79 4.50
N VAL A 121 9.23 -17.64 5.37
CA VAL A 121 9.14 -17.38 6.83
C VAL A 121 10.53 -17.16 7.41
N LEU A 122 11.50 -18.01 7.06
CA LEU A 122 12.89 -17.86 7.51
C LEU A 122 13.52 -16.54 7.04
N LEU A 123 13.29 -16.18 5.77
CA LEU A 123 13.76 -14.91 5.20
C LEU A 123 13.16 -13.69 5.93
N LEU A 124 11.86 -13.72 6.23
CA LEU A 124 11.17 -12.66 6.95
C LEU A 124 11.70 -12.54 8.39
N HIS A 125 11.86 -13.66 9.08
CA HIS A 125 12.44 -13.68 10.44
C HIS A 125 13.85 -13.07 10.47
N GLY A 126 14.68 -13.37 9.45
CA GLY A 126 15.99 -12.74 9.30
C GLY A 126 15.95 -11.24 9.05
N SER A 127 14.82 -10.72 8.55
CA SER A 127 14.62 -9.29 8.25
C SER A 127 14.08 -8.49 9.43
N PHE A 128 13.47 -9.14 10.44
CA PHE A 128 12.85 -8.46 11.58
C PHE A 128 13.87 -7.69 12.43
N GLY A 129 15.05 -8.26 12.66
CA GLY A 129 16.11 -7.55 13.39
C GLY A 129 16.55 -6.26 12.69
N ILE A 130 16.51 -6.22 11.36
CA ILE A 130 16.79 -5.00 10.57
C ILE A 130 15.65 -3.99 10.72
N LEU A 131 14.40 -4.45 10.69
CA LEU A 131 13.23 -3.57 10.87
C LEU A 131 13.23 -2.94 12.27
N ASP A 132 13.54 -3.72 13.30
CA ASP A 132 13.67 -3.23 14.68
C ASP A 132 14.81 -2.22 14.84
N GLU A 133 15.96 -2.48 14.20
CA GLU A 133 17.13 -1.57 14.17
C GLU A 133 16.72 -0.15 13.71
N TYR A 134 15.85 -0.05 12.71
CA TYR A 134 15.36 1.22 12.17
C TYR A 134 13.96 1.62 12.66
N ARG A 135 13.36 0.88 13.59
CA ARG A 135 12.00 1.09 14.13
C ARG A 135 10.92 1.16 13.04
N LEU A 136 11.06 0.35 12.00
CA LEU A 136 10.15 0.29 10.86
C LEU A 136 9.12 -0.83 11.03
N LYS A 137 7.87 -0.56 10.63
CA LYS A 137 6.86 -1.60 10.44
C LYS A 137 6.97 -2.21 9.04
N LEU A 138 6.59 -3.48 8.91
CA LEU A 138 6.51 -4.18 7.63
C LEU A 138 5.07 -4.28 7.15
N ARG A 139 4.81 -3.88 5.92
CA ARG A 139 3.52 -4.00 5.25
C ARG A 139 3.57 -5.08 4.18
N LEU A 140 2.78 -6.13 4.31
CA LEU A 140 2.72 -7.19 3.31
C LEU A 140 1.55 -6.93 2.35
N GLY A 141 1.85 -6.72 1.06
CA GLY A 141 0.82 -6.58 0.03
C GLY A 141 0.13 -7.90 -0.25
N VAL A 142 -1.18 -7.98 -0.07
CA VAL A 142 -2.02 -9.17 -0.35
C VAL A 142 -3.14 -8.79 -1.31
N ARG A 143 -3.45 -9.66 -2.27
CA ARG A 143 -4.51 -9.41 -3.25
C ARG A 143 -5.86 -9.92 -2.77
N LEU A 144 -6.92 -9.16 -3.04
CA LEU A 144 -8.31 -9.56 -2.84
C LEU A 144 -9.06 -9.62 -4.18
N PRO A 145 -9.99 -10.58 -4.36
CA PRO A 145 -10.33 -11.67 -3.44
C PRO A 145 -9.17 -12.67 -3.25
N GLY A 146 -9.08 -13.27 -2.06
CA GLY A 146 -7.95 -14.12 -1.67
C GLY A 146 -8.25 -14.93 -0.41
N ASN A 147 -7.30 -15.76 0.03
CA ASN A 147 -7.48 -16.64 1.19
C ASN A 147 -7.17 -15.90 2.51
N ALA A 148 -8.16 -15.18 3.04
CA ALA A 148 -8.02 -14.37 4.26
C ALA A 148 -7.52 -15.18 5.46
N ASP A 149 -8.01 -16.41 5.65
CA ASP A 149 -7.59 -17.28 6.76
C ASP A 149 -6.12 -17.66 6.68
N SER A 150 -5.62 -17.88 5.47
CA SER A 150 -4.22 -18.24 5.27
C SER A 150 -3.31 -17.02 5.45
N TYR A 151 -3.76 -15.80 5.09
CA TYR A 151 -3.04 -14.57 5.43
C TYR A 151 -2.95 -14.38 6.95
N VAL A 152 -4.08 -14.53 7.67
CA VAL A 152 -4.09 -14.42 9.15
C VAL A 152 -3.22 -15.49 9.79
N ARG A 153 -3.24 -16.72 9.28
CA ARG A 153 -2.37 -17.80 9.76
C ARG A 153 -0.89 -17.43 9.57
N LEU A 154 -0.49 -16.93 8.40
CA LEU A 154 0.89 -16.49 8.21
C LEU A 154 1.29 -15.42 9.22
N LEU A 155 0.46 -14.40 9.44
CA LEU A 155 0.75 -13.35 10.41
C LEU A 155 0.97 -13.91 11.83
N ARG A 156 0.15 -14.91 12.21
CA ARG A 156 0.31 -15.62 13.48
C ARG A 156 1.58 -16.44 13.53
N ASP A 157 1.98 -17.07 12.43
CA ASP A 157 3.20 -17.88 12.36
C ASP A 157 4.47 -17.00 12.43
N LEU A 158 4.42 -15.80 11.86
CA LEU A 158 5.54 -14.86 11.87
C LEU A 158 5.82 -14.24 13.25
N LEU A 159 4.82 -14.22 14.15
CA LEU A 159 4.91 -13.76 15.54
C LEU A 159 5.59 -12.38 15.74
N TYR A 160 5.57 -11.51 14.74
CA TYR A 160 6.22 -10.21 14.80
C TYR A 160 5.19 -9.06 14.88
N PRO A 161 5.22 -8.23 15.94
CA PRO A 161 4.18 -7.24 16.22
C PRO A 161 4.20 -6.06 15.23
N GLY A 162 5.29 -5.87 14.49
CA GLY A 162 5.45 -4.80 13.53
C GLY A 162 4.91 -5.11 12.12
N ILE A 163 4.17 -6.20 11.90
CA ILE A 163 3.57 -6.49 10.58
C ILE A 163 2.15 -5.93 10.46
N SER A 164 1.82 -5.45 9.28
CA SER A 164 0.46 -5.12 8.85
C SER A 164 0.25 -5.55 7.38
N LEU A 165 -0.98 -5.61 6.92
CA LEU A 165 -1.31 -5.95 5.54
C LEU A 165 -1.62 -4.68 4.72
N SER A 166 -1.24 -4.68 3.44
CA SER A 166 -1.78 -3.79 2.41
C SER A 166 -2.75 -4.61 1.58
N LEU A 167 -4.04 -4.25 1.60
CA LEU A 167 -5.06 -4.96 0.83
C LEU A 167 -5.10 -4.39 -0.58
N GLU A 168 -4.66 -5.15 -1.57
CA GLU A 168 -4.70 -4.80 -2.99
C GLU A 168 -6.06 -5.21 -3.56
N CYS A 169 -6.85 -4.23 -4.00
CA CYS A 169 -8.21 -4.43 -4.49
C CYS A 169 -8.34 -3.90 -5.92
N THR A 170 -9.10 -4.60 -6.74
CA THR A 170 -9.60 -4.12 -8.04
C THR A 170 -11.07 -3.70 -7.91
N PRO A 171 -11.60 -2.85 -8.81
CA PRO A 171 -13.00 -2.45 -8.76
C PRO A 171 -13.94 -3.65 -8.79
N GLY A 172 -15.09 -3.54 -8.15
CA GLY A 172 -16.09 -4.60 -8.05
C GLY A 172 -16.69 -4.76 -6.66
N ALA A 173 -17.56 -5.75 -6.50
CA ALA A 173 -18.20 -6.01 -5.22
C ALA A 173 -17.17 -6.44 -4.16
N PRO A 174 -17.11 -5.77 -2.99
CA PRO A 174 -16.14 -6.11 -1.96
C PRO A 174 -16.44 -7.49 -1.35
N ASP A 175 -15.41 -8.31 -1.20
CA ASP A 175 -15.47 -9.55 -0.41
C ASP A 175 -15.61 -9.22 1.08
N ARG A 176 -16.85 -9.05 1.53
CA ARG A 176 -17.19 -8.64 2.90
C ARG A 176 -16.63 -9.61 3.94
N GLU A 177 -16.59 -10.91 3.65
CA GLU A 177 -16.09 -11.90 4.60
C GLU A 177 -14.57 -11.77 4.77
N ALA A 178 -13.82 -11.70 3.68
CA ALA A 178 -12.38 -11.49 3.74
C ALA A 178 -12.04 -10.17 4.45
N LEU A 179 -12.74 -9.08 4.12
CA LEU A 179 -12.55 -7.78 4.76
C LEU A 179 -12.86 -7.82 6.26
N HIS A 180 -13.94 -8.50 6.66
CA HIS A 180 -14.31 -8.68 8.07
C HIS A 180 -13.18 -9.37 8.85
N ARG A 181 -12.56 -10.41 8.27
CA ARG A 181 -11.46 -11.16 8.89
C ARG A 181 -10.16 -10.34 8.95
N LEU A 182 -9.87 -9.58 7.91
CA LEU A 182 -8.60 -8.85 7.75
C LEU A 182 -8.58 -7.45 8.39
N ARG A 183 -9.74 -6.90 8.80
CA ARG A 183 -9.86 -5.51 9.27
C ARG A 183 -8.96 -5.13 10.45
N PHE A 184 -8.53 -6.09 11.28
CA PHE A 184 -7.65 -5.85 12.42
C PHE A 184 -6.16 -5.87 12.03
N TYR A 185 -5.84 -6.42 10.86
CA TYR A 185 -4.49 -6.58 10.36
C TYR A 185 -4.14 -5.58 9.25
N SER A 186 -5.12 -4.82 8.76
CA SER A 186 -4.93 -3.81 7.73
C SER A 186 -5.58 -2.48 8.08
N ASP A 187 -4.81 -1.42 7.91
CA ASP A 187 -5.24 -0.02 7.83
C ASP A 187 -5.04 0.57 6.43
N PHE A 188 -4.61 -0.21 5.43
CA PHE A 188 -4.20 0.29 4.11
C PHE A 188 -4.83 -0.52 2.97
N PHE A 189 -5.42 0.18 2.01
CA PHE A 189 -5.93 -0.35 0.75
C PHE A 189 -5.16 0.25 -0.42
N ALA A 190 -4.62 -0.60 -1.30
CA ALA A 190 -4.10 -0.21 -2.60
C ALA A 190 -5.16 -0.50 -3.66
N LEU A 191 -5.75 0.54 -4.22
CA LEU A 191 -6.84 0.45 -5.19
C LEU A 191 -6.26 0.43 -6.59
N HIS A 192 -6.15 -0.77 -7.15
CA HIS A 192 -5.71 -0.99 -8.53
C HIS A 192 -6.85 -0.70 -9.50
N PRO A 193 -6.57 -0.17 -10.70
CA PRO A 193 -7.56 -0.17 -11.77
C PRO A 193 -7.91 -1.61 -12.18
N GLU A 194 -9.04 -1.77 -12.85
CA GLU A 194 -9.42 -3.05 -13.43
C GLU A 194 -8.37 -3.50 -14.46
N PRO A 195 -7.80 -4.71 -14.35
CA PRO A 195 -6.68 -5.14 -15.20
C PRO A 195 -6.97 -5.16 -16.69
N GLU A 196 -8.19 -5.50 -17.08
CA GLU A 196 -8.58 -5.68 -18.49
C GLU A 196 -8.94 -4.36 -19.17
N THR A 197 -9.67 -3.50 -18.48
CA THR A 197 -10.22 -2.27 -19.05
C THR A 197 -9.42 -1.02 -18.68
N GLY A 198 -8.57 -1.11 -17.64
CA GLY A 198 -7.93 0.03 -17.01
C GLY A 198 -8.90 0.94 -16.25
N SER A 199 -10.15 0.52 -16.06
CA SER A 199 -11.17 1.32 -15.39
C SER A 199 -10.77 1.60 -13.94
N GLY A 200 -10.91 2.87 -13.53
CA GLY A 200 -10.57 3.32 -12.19
C GLY A 200 -11.69 3.08 -11.18
N TRP A 201 -11.43 3.49 -9.94
CA TRP A 201 -12.44 3.47 -8.88
C TRP A 201 -13.27 4.75 -8.88
N SER A 202 -14.58 4.65 -8.63
CA SER A 202 -15.42 5.80 -8.32
C SER A 202 -15.45 6.10 -6.82
N ALA A 203 -15.93 7.29 -6.45
CA ALA A 203 -16.10 7.65 -5.04
C ALA A 203 -17.09 6.72 -4.32
N ASP A 204 -18.14 6.26 -5.00
CA ASP A 204 -19.15 5.36 -4.44
C ASP A 204 -18.63 3.93 -4.26
N ASP A 205 -17.78 3.44 -5.18
CA ASP A 205 -17.11 2.15 -5.01
C ASP A 205 -16.23 2.17 -3.74
N ILE A 206 -15.51 3.27 -3.52
CA ILE A 206 -14.66 3.44 -2.34
C ILE A 206 -15.51 3.53 -1.07
N ARG A 207 -16.65 4.24 -1.10
CA ARG A 207 -17.58 4.27 0.05
C ARG A 207 -18.08 2.88 0.38
N THR A 208 -18.54 2.14 -0.63
CA THR A 208 -19.00 0.75 -0.49
C THR A 208 -17.91 -0.16 0.09
N LEU A 209 -16.67 -0.02 -0.38
CA LEU A 209 -15.51 -0.76 0.15
C LEU A 209 -15.24 -0.42 1.62
N VAL A 210 -15.19 0.87 1.97
CA VAL A 210 -14.93 1.34 3.34
C VAL A 210 -16.02 0.86 4.29
N GLU A 211 -17.28 0.91 3.88
CA GLU A 211 -18.41 0.37 4.65
C GLU A 211 -18.30 -1.13 4.85
N ALA A 212 -18.00 -1.88 3.78
CA ALA A 212 -17.79 -3.33 3.84
C ALA A 212 -16.63 -3.72 4.75
N ALA A 213 -15.57 -2.91 4.78
CA ALA A 213 -14.40 -3.14 5.62
C ALA A 213 -14.66 -2.88 7.12
N GLY A 214 -15.70 -2.11 7.44
CA GLY A 214 -16.14 -1.81 8.80
C GLY A 214 -15.19 -0.90 9.59
N GLY A 215 -15.63 -0.50 10.78
CA GLY A 215 -15.03 0.59 11.57
C GLY A 215 -13.99 0.21 12.63
N LEU A 216 -13.57 -1.05 12.75
CA LEU A 216 -12.69 -1.54 13.84
C LEU A 216 -11.19 -1.30 13.60
N ALA A 217 -10.80 -0.31 12.78
CA ALA A 217 -9.40 0.03 12.56
C ALA A 217 -8.85 0.88 13.71
N ALA A 218 -7.70 0.51 14.27
CA ALA A 218 -7.01 1.28 15.31
C ALA A 218 -6.38 2.60 14.81
N ARG A 219 -6.41 2.84 13.51
CA ARG A 219 -5.82 3.98 12.80
C ARG A 219 -6.77 4.45 11.69
N PRO A 220 -6.59 5.67 11.17
CA PRO A 220 -7.27 6.11 9.95
C PRO A 220 -7.09 5.07 8.83
N ARG A 221 -8.15 4.86 8.05
CA ARG A 221 -8.08 3.98 6.87
C ARG A 221 -7.35 4.72 5.76
N ARG A 222 -6.24 4.17 5.28
CA ARG A 222 -5.47 4.72 4.17
C ARG A 222 -5.92 4.09 2.86
N ILE A 223 -6.37 4.93 1.93
CA ILE A 223 -6.78 4.55 0.58
C ILE A 223 -5.75 5.12 -0.39
N GLY A 224 -4.94 4.24 -0.96
CA GLY A 224 -3.95 4.57 -1.96
C GLY A 224 -4.47 4.24 -3.36
N ILE A 225 -4.63 5.25 -4.21
CA ILE A 225 -5.02 5.05 -5.61
C ILE A 225 -3.79 4.66 -6.42
N VAL A 226 -3.81 3.50 -7.06
CA VAL A 226 -2.70 3.04 -7.90
C VAL A 226 -2.78 3.72 -9.24
N THR A 227 -1.94 4.73 -9.44
CA THR A 227 -1.91 5.55 -10.65
C THR A 227 -0.63 6.35 -10.74
N ASP A 228 -0.23 6.67 -11.98
CA ASP A 228 0.81 7.66 -12.24
C ASP A 228 0.21 9.07 -12.49
N ASP A 229 -1.13 9.17 -12.63
CA ASP A 229 -1.86 10.43 -12.68
C ASP A 229 -2.35 10.85 -11.29
N ILE A 230 -1.52 11.68 -10.66
CA ILE A 230 -1.79 12.21 -9.32
C ILE A 230 -3.00 13.15 -9.26
N GLN A 231 -3.33 13.85 -10.34
CA GLN A 231 -4.44 14.81 -10.35
C GLN A 231 -5.77 14.06 -10.31
N SER A 232 -5.88 12.97 -11.07
CA SER A 232 -7.03 12.07 -11.01
C SER A 232 -7.25 11.50 -9.60
N ALA A 233 -6.18 11.08 -8.91
CA ALA A 233 -6.30 10.61 -7.53
C ALA A 233 -6.72 11.71 -6.54
N ALA A 234 -6.21 12.94 -6.70
CA ALA A 234 -6.61 14.08 -5.88
C ALA A 234 -8.07 14.46 -6.12
N ALA A 235 -8.53 14.43 -7.38
CA ALA A 235 -9.92 14.68 -7.74
C ALA A 235 -10.86 13.62 -7.14
N LEU A 236 -10.46 12.35 -7.19
CA LEU A 236 -11.22 11.25 -6.58
C LEU A 236 -11.32 11.38 -5.05
N ALA A 237 -10.22 11.73 -4.38
CA ALA A 237 -10.20 12.01 -2.94
C ALA A 237 -11.13 13.19 -2.58
N ALA A 238 -11.12 14.25 -3.39
CA ALA A 238 -12.02 15.39 -3.21
C ALA A 238 -13.49 14.98 -3.42
N GLY A 239 -13.78 14.16 -4.43
CA GLY A 239 -15.12 13.64 -4.71
C GLY A 239 -15.66 12.76 -3.58
N TYR A 240 -14.83 11.90 -3.00
CA TYR A 240 -15.20 11.07 -1.84
C TYR A 240 -15.63 11.93 -0.64
N ASN A 241 -14.88 13.01 -0.37
CA ASN A 241 -15.11 13.91 0.76
C ASN A 241 -16.31 14.85 0.55
N ARG A 242 -16.90 14.92 -0.66
CA ARG A 242 -18.16 15.66 -0.86
C ARG A 242 -19.32 14.88 -0.23
N PRO A 243 -20.25 15.56 0.46
CA PRO A 243 -21.46 14.91 0.96
C PRO A 243 -22.26 14.32 -0.22
N ALA A 244 -22.71 13.06 -0.10
CA ALA A 244 -23.51 12.39 -1.13
C ALA A 244 -24.81 13.14 -1.50
N ALA A 245 -25.29 14.04 -0.63
CA ALA A 245 -26.49 14.85 -0.85
C ALA A 245 -26.26 16.14 -1.67
N ALA A 246 -25.02 16.45 -2.08
CA ALA A 246 -24.73 17.68 -2.83
C ALA A 246 -25.05 17.59 -4.34
N GLU A 247 -25.27 16.38 -4.88
CA GLU A 247 -25.57 16.19 -6.31
C GLU A 247 -27.07 16.35 -6.65
N THR A 248 -27.97 16.27 -5.67
CA THR A 248 -29.41 16.46 -5.91
C THR A 248 -29.82 17.93 -5.99
N ALA A 249 -29.02 18.86 -5.42
CA ALA A 249 -29.36 20.28 -5.40
C ALA A 249 -29.00 21.05 -6.69
N GLN A 250 -28.23 20.46 -7.62
CA GLN A 250 -27.88 21.11 -8.88
C GLN A 250 -28.82 20.78 -10.03
N ILE A 251 -29.63 19.72 -9.93
CA ILE A 251 -30.58 19.34 -11.00
C ILE A 251 -31.93 20.08 -10.85
N GLU A 252 -32.30 20.52 -9.65
CA GLU A 252 -33.54 21.30 -9.44
C GLU A 252 -33.37 22.82 -9.65
N GLY A 253 -32.15 23.31 -9.90
CA GLY A 253 -31.86 24.74 -10.05
C GLY A 253 -31.91 25.31 -11.48
N GLU A 254 -31.92 24.46 -12.52
CA GLU A 254 -31.86 24.90 -13.93
C GLU A 254 -33.18 24.76 -14.71
N SER A 255 -34.31 24.44 -14.04
CA SER A 255 -35.63 24.39 -14.68
C SER A 255 -36.58 25.52 -14.22
N SER A 256 -36.03 26.72 -14.01
CA SER A 256 -36.81 27.94 -13.79
C SER A 256 -36.02 29.17 -14.22
N CYS A 257 -36.01 29.43 -15.53
CA CYS A 257 -35.94 30.77 -16.14
C CYS A 257 -36.43 30.66 -17.59
#